data_AF-A0A9D6D1U7-F1
#
_entry.id   AF-A0A9D6D1U7-F1
#
_cell.length_a   1.000
_cell.length_b   1.000
_cell.length_c   1.000
_cell.angle_alpha   90.00
_cell.angle_beta   90.00
_cell.angle_gamma   90.00
#
_symmetry.space_group_name_H-M   'P 1'
#
loop_
_entity.id
_entity.type
_entity.pdbx_description
1 polymer ?
#
loop_
_entity_poly.entity_id
_entity_poly.type
_entity_poly.pdbx_seq_one_letter_code
_entity_poly.pdbx_strand_id
1 'polypeptide(L)'
;MRRRFLASAVAVVTVVAVVWGGIAWWKSRYTVTTDDAYVDGTLAPVSAKVSGQVVELLVRDNQQVKAGQVLVRLDSRDYRAKLEQARAAVLIAERRHHAAIER
;
A
#
# COMPACT_ATOMS: atom_id res chain seq x y z
N MET A 1 -48.29 47.39 -25.77
CA MET A 1 -47.91 46.25 -24.91
C MET A 1 -46.68 45.48 -25.40
N ARG A 2 -46.60 45.04 -26.66
CA ARG A 2 -45.51 44.19 -27.21
C ARG A 2 -44.06 44.66 -26.96
N ARG A 3 -43.75 45.95 -27.11
CA ARG A 3 -42.40 46.51 -26.86
C ARG A 3 -41.93 46.38 -25.41
N ARG A 4 -42.85 46.44 -24.43
CA ARG A 4 -42.53 46.31 -23.00
C ARG A 4 -42.22 44.85 -22.64
N PHE A 5 -42.94 43.90 -23.24
CA PHE A 5 -42.69 42.46 -23.11
C PHE A 5 -41.36 42.04 -23.76
N LEU A 6 -41.03 42.60 -24.92
CA LEU A 6 -39.73 42.38 -25.57
C LEU A 6 -38.59 42.93 -24.70
N ALA A 7 -38.74 44.15 -24.16
CA ALA A 7 -37.74 44.74 -23.27
C ALA A 7 -37.55 43.93 -21.98
N SER A 8 -38.62 43.43 -21.36
CA SER A 8 -38.52 42.57 -20.18
C SER A 8 -37.89 41.21 -20.47
N ALA A 9 -38.20 40.60 -21.62
CA ALA A 9 -37.60 39.34 -22.03
C ALA A 9 -36.09 39.49 -22.25
N VAL A 10 -35.66 40.56 -22.91
CA VAL A 10 -34.23 40.88 -23.08
C VAL A 10 -33.55 41.11 -21.74
N ALA A 11 -34.19 41.83 -20.81
CA ALA A 11 -33.65 42.05 -19.47
C ALA A 11 -33.45 40.72 -18.70
N VAL A 12 -34.42 39.82 -18.75
CA VAL A 12 -34.32 38.50 -18.10
C VAL A 12 -33.20 37.67 -18.72
N VAL A 13 -33.10 37.61 -20.05
CA VAL A 13 -32.02 36.89 -20.73
C VAL A 13 -30.65 37.43 -20.35
N THR A 14 -30.51 38.76 -20.28
CA THR A 14 -29.25 39.40 -19.85
C THR A 14 -28.90 39.06 -18.41
N VAL A 15 -29.87 39.08 -17.49
CA VAL A 15 -29.63 38.70 -16.09
C VAL A 15 -29.21 37.23 -15.99
N VAL A 16 -29.89 36.34 -16.71
CA VAL A 16 -29.54 34.91 -16.73
C VAL A 16 -28.13 34.69 -17.28
N ALA A 17 -27.76 35.39 -18.36
CA ALA A 17 -26.42 35.30 -18.94
C ALA A 17 -25.33 35.80 -17.96
N VAL A 18 -25.59 36.90 -17.25
CA VAL A 18 -24.67 37.44 -16.23
C VAL A 18 -24.51 36.48 -15.05
N VAL A 19 -25.62 35.93 -14.54
CA VAL A 19 -25.59 34.96 -13.42
C VAL A 19 -24.86 33.69 -13.83
N TRP A 20 -25.17 33.14 -15.01
CA TRP A 20 -24.50 31.95 -15.54
C TRP A 20 -23.00 32.17 -15.75
N GLY A 21 -22.63 33.28 -16.39
CA GLY A 21 -21.25 33.68 -16.60
C GLY A 21 -20.49 33.87 -15.27
N GLY A 22 -21.14 34.48 -14.27
CA GLY A 22 -20.59 34.65 -12.93
C GLY A 22 -20.32 33.32 -12.22
N ILE A 23 -21.25 32.36 -12.30
CA ILE A 23 -21.08 31.02 -11.71
C ILE A 23 -19.95 30.25 -12.42
N ALA A 24 -19.92 30.31 -13.75
CA ALA A 24 -18.88 29.65 -14.55
C ALA A 24 -17.49 30.21 -14.25
N TRP A 25 -17.37 31.53 -14.18
CA TRP A 25 -16.12 32.21 -13.83
C TRP A 25 -15.67 31.87 -12.40
N TRP A 26 -16.60 31.88 -11.44
CA TRP A 26 -16.31 31.50 -10.05
C TRP A 26 -15.79 30.07 -9.95
N LYS A 27 -16.43 29.10 -10.62
CA LYS A 27 -15.97 27.69 -10.62
C LYS A 27 -14.61 27.50 -11.30
N SER A 28 -14.37 28.22 -12.39
CA SER A 28 -13.10 28.14 -13.13
C SER A 28 -11.92 28.68 -12.31
N ARG A 29 -12.15 29.59 -11.35
CA ARG A 29 -11.07 30.20 -10.58
C ARG A 29 -10.41 29.26 -9.57
N TYR A 30 -11.14 28.24 -9.11
CA TYR A 30 -10.75 27.35 -8.00
C TYR A 30 -10.55 25.88 -8.41
N THR A 31 -10.79 25.53 -9.67
CA THR A 31 -10.65 24.16 -10.15
C THR A 31 -9.34 24.04 -10.91
N VAL A 32 -8.37 23.33 -10.32
CA VAL A 32 -7.15 22.94 -11.01
C VAL A 32 -7.36 21.50 -11.51
N THR A 33 -7.45 21.34 -12.82
CA THR A 33 -7.48 20.02 -13.47
C THR A 33 -6.08 19.77 -14.01
N THR A 34 -5.48 18.65 -13.61
CA THR A 34 -4.20 18.19 -14.14
C THR A 34 -4.32 16.71 -14.43
N ASP A 35 -3.84 16.30 -15.61
CA ASP A 35 -3.73 14.88 -15.95
C ASP A 35 -2.49 14.25 -15.29
N ASP A 36 -1.54 15.09 -14.85
CA ASP A 36 -0.32 14.69 -14.16
C ASP A 36 -0.52 14.80 -12.64
N ALA A 37 -1.15 13.79 -12.05
CA ALA A 37 -1.27 13.64 -10.60
C ALA A 37 -0.45 12.43 -10.14
N TYR A 38 0.61 12.71 -9.35
CA TYR A 38 1.43 11.67 -8.73
C TYR A 38 1.08 11.56 -7.25
N VAL A 39 0.90 10.32 -6.78
CA VAL A 39 0.74 10.04 -5.36
C VAL A 39 2.13 9.72 -4.81
N ASP A 40 2.58 10.51 -3.84
CA ASP A 40 3.79 10.18 -3.09
C ASP A 40 3.50 9.01 -2.15
N GLY A 41 4.33 7.98 -2.21
CA GLY A 41 4.12 6.72 -1.52
C GLY A 41 5.45 6.15 -1.04
N THR A 42 5.53 5.86 0.25
CA THR A 42 6.73 5.24 0.81
C THR A 42 6.80 3.76 0.41
N LEU A 43 7.77 3.43 -0.43
CA LEU A 43 8.06 2.05 -0.83
C LEU A 43 9.12 1.46 0.11
N ALA A 44 8.78 0.37 0.80
CA ALA A 44 9.71 -0.39 1.62
C ALA A 44 9.95 -1.77 0.97
N PRO A 45 11.15 -2.03 0.43
CA PRO A 45 11.45 -3.35 -0.11
C PRO A 45 11.52 -4.39 1.03
N VAL A 46 10.86 -5.53 0.84
CA VAL A 46 10.82 -6.62 1.82
C VAL A 46 11.56 -7.82 1.25
N SER A 47 12.55 -8.33 1.99
CA SER A 47 13.34 -9.50 1.59
C SER A 47 13.51 -10.48 2.75
N ALA A 48 13.61 -11.77 2.43
CA ALA A 48 13.98 -12.77 3.41
C ALA A 48 15.46 -12.59 3.81
N LYS A 49 15.77 -12.81 5.10
CA LYS A 49 17.15 -12.79 5.61
C LYS A 49 17.97 -14.03 5.23
N VAL A 50 17.31 -15.05 4.70
CA VAL A 50 17.90 -16.34 4.37
C VAL A 50 17.53 -16.69 2.93
N SER A 51 18.44 -17.38 2.23
CA SER A 51 18.17 -17.93 0.92
C SER A 51 17.28 -19.17 1.03
N GLY A 52 16.40 -19.38 0.07
CA GLY A 52 15.54 -20.57 0.07
C GLY A 52 14.60 -20.58 -1.12
N GLN A 53 14.11 -21.77 -1.46
CA GLN A 53 13.11 -21.90 -2.51
C GLN A 53 11.74 -21.45 -1.97
N VAL A 54 11.01 -20.66 -2.76
CA VAL A 54 9.63 -20.27 -2.44
C VAL A 54 8.72 -21.49 -2.64
N VAL A 55 8.01 -21.87 -1.58
CA VAL A 55 7.01 -22.95 -1.60
C VAL A 55 5.61 -22.41 -1.80
N GLU A 56 5.34 -21.20 -1.30
CA GLU A 56 4.01 -20.59 -1.39
C GLU A 56 4.08 -19.06 -1.33
N LEU A 57 3.24 -18.41 -2.14
CA LEU A 57 2.99 -16.98 -2.11
C LEU A 57 1.60 -16.73 -1.51
N LEU A 58 1.54 -16.02 -0.38
CA LEU A 58 0.33 -15.85 0.43
C LEU A 58 -0.35 -14.51 0.19
N VAL A 59 0.09 -13.76 -0.82
CA VAL A 59 -0.41 -12.43 -1.15
C VAL A 59 -0.68 -12.28 -2.64
N ARG A 60 -1.56 -11.34 -2.96
CA ARG A 60 -1.89 -10.92 -4.32
C ARG A 60 -1.42 -9.49 -4.56
N ASP A 61 -1.34 -9.12 -5.84
CA ASP A 61 -0.97 -7.76 -6.23
C ASP A 61 -1.92 -6.73 -5.62
N ASN A 62 -1.34 -5.61 -5.14
CA ASN A 62 -2.05 -4.49 -4.51
C ASN A 62 -2.89 -4.88 -3.27
N GLN A 63 -2.65 -6.05 -2.68
CA GLN A 63 -3.34 -6.47 -1.47
C GLN A 63 -2.84 -5.66 -0.27
N GLN A 64 -3.77 -5.14 0.54
CA GLN A 64 -3.44 -4.55 1.83
C GLN A 64 -2.98 -5.63 2.80
N VAL A 65 -1.84 -5.39 3.45
CA VAL A 65 -1.22 -6.31 4.43
C VAL A 65 -0.94 -5.59 5.74
N LYS A 66 -0.85 -6.35 6.84
CA LYS A 66 -0.52 -5.81 8.16
C LYS A 66 0.88 -6.20 8.58
N ALA A 67 1.46 -5.44 9.51
CA ALA A 67 2.74 -5.79 10.12
C ALA A 67 2.67 -7.20 10.75
N GLY A 68 3.68 -8.03 10.47
CA GLY A 68 3.74 -9.41 10.94
C GLY A 68 2.97 -10.42 10.09
N GLN A 69 2.23 -10.00 9.06
CA GLN A 69 1.58 -10.90 8.14
C GLN A 69 2.60 -11.66 7.30
N VAL A 70 2.43 -12.98 7.19
CA VAL A 70 3.29 -13.82 6.34
C VAL A 70 2.94 -13.56 4.87
N LEU A 71 3.95 -13.14 4.09
CA LEU A 71 3.79 -12.83 2.67
C LEU A 71 4.22 -14.01 1.78
N VAL A 72 5.29 -14.70 2.17
CA VAL A 72 5.93 -15.78 1.40
C VAL A 72 6.38 -16.87 2.35
N ARG A 73 6.24 -18.14 1.94
CA ARG A 73 6.76 -19.29 2.69
C ARG A 73 7.93 -19.91 1.93
N LEU A 74 9.09 -19.97 2.58
CA LEU A 74 10.29 -20.63 2.06
C LEU A 74 10.36 -22.10 2.53
N ASP A 75 11.02 -22.94 1.73
CA ASP A 75 11.32 -24.32 2.12
C ASP A 75 12.28 -24.32 3.33
N SER A 76 11.89 -25.03 4.38
CA SER A 76 12.62 -25.09 5.65
C SER A 76 13.34 -26.42 5.88
N ARG A 77 13.28 -27.38 4.95
CA ARG A 77 13.82 -28.74 5.17
C ARG A 77 15.30 -28.75 5.54
N ASP A 78 16.14 -28.04 4.79
CA ASP A 78 17.57 -27.96 5.05
C ASP A 78 17.88 -27.23 6.35
N TYR A 79 17.13 -26.17 6.65
CA TYR A 79 17.26 -25.42 7.89
C TYR A 79 16.88 -26.26 9.11
N ARG A 80 15.82 -27.06 9.00
CA ARG A 80 15.40 -27.99 10.05
C ARG A 80 16.44 -29.09 10.27
N ALA A 81 16.99 -29.67 9.21
CA ALA A 81 18.03 -30.68 9.32
C ALA A 81 19.28 -30.14 10.05
N LYS A 82 19.74 -28.94 9.69
CA LYS A 82 20.87 -28.28 10.36
C LYS A 82 20.57 -27.94 11.82
N LEU A 83 19.34 -27.50 12.12
CA LEU A 83 18.91 -27.23 13.48
C LEU A 83 18.97 -28.48 14.37
N GLU A 84 18.44 -29.60 13.86
CA GLU A 84 18.46 -30.88 14.60
C GLU A 84 19.89 -31.39 14.80
N GLN A 85 20.77 -31.26 13.78
CA GLN A 85 22.18 -31.60 13.92
C GLN A 85 22.88 -30.76 15.00
N ALA A 86 22.63 -29.45 15.02
CA ALA A 86 23.20 -28.55 16.02
C ALA A 86 22.70 -28.89 17.44
N ARG A 87 21.40 -29.18 17.59
CA ARG A 87 20.81 -29.62 18.87
C ARG A 87 21.44 -30.91 19.38
N ALA A 88 21.64 -31.90 18.51
CA ALA A 88 22.31 -33.14 18.87
C ALA A 88 23.75 -32.90 19.34
N ALA A 89 24.49 -31.99 18.69
CA ALA A 89 25.85 -31.62 19.09
C ALA A 89 25.88 -30.95 20.49
N VAL A 90 24.93 -30.05 20.77
CA VAL A 90 24.78 -29.42 22.10
C VAL A 90 24.50 -30.47 23.17
N LEU A 91 23.55 -31.39 22.93
CA LEU A 91 23.24 -32.48 23.86
C LEU A 91 24.44 -33.36 24.19
N ILE A 92 25.27 -33.68 23.18
CA ILE A 92 26.50 -34.46 23.39
C ILE A 92 27.49 -33.67 24.23
N ALA A 93 27.64 -32.36 24.00
CA ALA A 93 28.54 -31.50 24.77
C ALA A 93 28.09 -31.35 26.23
N GLU A 94 26.80 -31.15 26.48
CA GLU A 94 26.22 -31.07 27.83
C GLU A 94 26.46 -32.36 28.61
N ARG A 95 26.21 -33.53 27.99
CA ARG A 95 26.49 -34.83 28.61
C ARG A 95 27.96 -35.00 28.97
N ARG A 96 28.86 -34.56 28.09
CA ARG A 96 30.32 -34.59 28.36
C ARG A 96 30.69 -33.65 29.51
N HIS A 97 30.07 -32.48 29.60
CA HIS A 97 30.32 -31.53 30.68
C HIS A 97 29.84 -32.08 32.02
N HIS A 98 28.61 -32.61 32.08
CA HIS A 98 28.08 -33.26 33.28
C HIS A 98 28.96 -34.43 33.73
N ALA A 99 29.37 -35.31 32.82
CA ALA A 99 30.27 -36.42 33.13
C ALA A 99 31.68 -35.97 33.59
N ALA A 100 32.11 -34.74 33.25
CA ALA A 100 33.38 -34.19 33.70
C ALA A 100 33.29 -33.53 35.09
N ILE A 101 32.11 -33.04 35.49
CA ILE A 101 31.87 -32.48 36.84
C ILE A 101 31.67 -33.59 37.87
N GLU A 102 31.12 -34.74 37.47
CA GLU A 102 30.87 -35.87 38.36
C GLU A 102 32.11 -36.75 38.64
N ARG A 103 33.28 -36.42 38.08
CA ARG A 103 34.57 -37.07 38.38
C ARG A 103 35.40 -36.23 39.34
#